data_AF-A0A924J2H0-F1
#
_entry.id   AF-A0A924J2H0-F1
#
_cell.length_a   1.000
_cell.length_b   1.000
_cell.length_c   1.000
_cell.angle_alpha   90.00
_cell.angle_beta   90.00
_cell.angle_gamma   90.00
#
_symmetry.space_group_name_H-M   'P 1'
#
loop_
_entity.id
_entity.type
_entity.pdbx_description
1 polymer ?
#
loop_
_entity_poly.entity_id
_entity_poly.type
_entity_poly.pdbx_seq_one_letter_code
_entity_poly.pdbx_strand_id
1 'polypeptide(L)' 'MHATANHEGVLVDDIVRERASRHGQTFTLDLTGPAGGNWSNGEGEAITMDAFEFCRVLAGRKPATGLLAQQVPF' A
#
# COMPACT_ATOMS: atom_id res chain seq x y z
N MET A 1 24.23 -1.30 3.48
CA MET A 1 22.97 -1.01 2.78
C MET A 1 22.28 0.10 3.53
N HIS A 2 21.81 1.16 2.87
CA HIS A 2 21.18 2.33 3.53
C HIS A 2 19.78 2.50 2.93
N ALA A 3 18.74 2.41 3.76
CA ALA A 3 17.37 2.71 3.35
C ALA A 3 17.23 4.21 3.08
N THR A 4 16.61 4.57 1.95
CA THR A 4 16.36 5.97 1.57
C THR A 4 14.93 6.11 1.09
N ALA A 5 14.35 7.31 1.22
CA ALA A 5 13.00 7.60 0.76
C ALA A 5 12.74 7.12 -0.69
N ASN A 6 13.65 7.42 -1.61
CA ASN A 6 13.54 6.98 -3.01
C ASN A 6 13.59 5.46 -3.15
N HIS A 7 14.48 4.79 -2.41
CA HIS A 7 14.60 3.34 -2.47
C HIS A 7 13.36 2.63 -1.89
N GLU A 8 12.92 3.06 -0.71
CA GLU A 8 11.75 2.46 -0.05
C GLU A 8 10.45 2.75 -0.83
N GLY A 9 10.35 3.93 -1.47
CA GLY A 9 9.20 4.27 -2.31
C GLY A 9 9.00 3.33 -3.50
N VAL A 10 10.08 2.83 -4.10
CA VAL A 10 9.99 1.83 -5.18
C VAL A 10 9.37 0.52 -4.66
N LEU A 11 9.78 0.07 -3.47
CA LEU A 11 9.21 -1.14 -2.86
C LEU A 11 7.73 -0.96 -2.51
N VAL A 12 7.34 0.23 -2.04
CA VAL A 12 5.93 0.55 -1.77
C VAL A 12 5.11 0.56 -3.07
N ASP A 13 5.63 1.11 -4.16
CA ASP A 13 4.95 1.10 -5.47
C ASP A 13 4.67 -0.34 -5.94
N ASP A 14 5.67 -1.23 -5.86
CA ASP A 14 5.52 -2.64 -6.23
C ASP A 14 4.45 -3.35 -5.39
N ILE A 15 4.45 -3.12 -4.07
CA ILE A 15 3.44 -3.69 -3.16
C ILE A 15 2.03 -3.17 -3.51
N VAL A 16 1.88 -1.87 -3.80
CA VAL A 16 0.59 -1.29 -4.15
C VAL A 16 0.07 -1.88 -5.46
N ARG A 17 0.92 -2.02 -6.48
CA ARG A 17 0.56 -2.61 -7.78
C ARG A 17 0.17 -4.07 -7.65
N GLU A 18 0.94 -4.85 -6.91
CA GLU A 18 0.66 -6.27 -6.67
C GLU A 18 -0.65 -6.46 -5.89
N ARG A 19 -0.90 -5.62 -4.90
CA ARG A 19 -2.16 -5.64 -4.16
C ARG A 19 -3.33 -5.24 -5.07
N ALA A 20 -3.17 -4.19 -5.87
CA ALA A 20 -4.16 -3.70 -6.83
C ALA A 20 -4.59 -4.77 -7.84
N SER A 21 -3.63 -5.51 -8.39
CA SER A 21 -3.89 -6.58 -9.36
C SER A 21 -4.71 -7.73 -8.75
N ARG A 22 -4.48 -8.06 -7.47
CA ARG A 22 -5.13 -9.18 -6.78
C ARG A 22 -6.60 -8.97 -6.47
N HIS A 23 -6.98 -7.79 -5.95
CA HIS A 23 -8.37 -7.55 -5.59
C HIS A 23 -9.21 -7.00 -6.75
N GLY A 24 -8.59 -6.47 -7.81
CA GLY A 24 -9.28 -5.98 -9.03
C GLY A 24 -10.24 -4.79 -8.87
N GLN A 25 -10.53 -4.38 -7.63
CA GLN A 25 -11.39 -3.24 -7.29
C GLN A 25 -10.74 -1.87 -7.51
N THR A 26 -11.57 -0.84 -7.72
CA THR A 26 -11.14 0.56 -7.77
C THR A 26 -10.77 1.08 -6.38
N PHE A 27 -9.76 1.95 -6.30
CA PHE A 27 -9.32 2.56 -5.05
C PHE A 27 -8.62 3.90 -5.26
N THR A 28 -8.55 4.69 -4.19
CA THR A 28 -7.67 5.85 -4.05
C THR A 28 -6.84 5.68 -2.78
N LEU A 29 -5.51 5.72 -2.91
CA LEU A 29 -4.58 5.51 -1.82
C LEU A 29 -3.63 6.70 -1.70
N ASP A 30 -3.62 7.34 -0.53
CA ASP A 30 -2.69 8.40 -0.17
C ASP A 30 -1.81 7.90 0.99
N LEU A 31 -0.59 7.47 0.68
CA LEU A 31 0.35 7.05 1.69
C LEU A 31 1.25 8.22 2.07
N THR A 32 1.34 8.47 3.37
CA THR A 32 2.20 9.49 3.95
C THR A 32 3.53 8.87 4.43
N GLY A 33 4.47 9.73 4.84
CA GLY A 33 5.76 9.31 5.36
C GLY A 33 6.87 9.22 4.30
N PRO A 34 8.07 8.73 4.67
CA PRO A 34 9.26 8.81 3.82
C PRO A 34 9.17 8.03 2.51
N ALA A 35 8.35 6.98 2.49
CA ALA A 35 8.08 6.14 1.31
C ALA A 35 6.65 6.36 0.77
N GLY A 36 6.04 7.49 1.13
CA GLY A 36 4.68 7.86 0.76
C GLY A 36 4.53 8.23 -0.72
N GLY A 37 3.27 8.36 -1.14
CA GLY A 37 2.89 8.65 -2.52
C GLY A 37 1.38 8.54 -2.71
N ASN A 38 0.93 8.74 -3.95
CA ASN A 38 -0.48 8.67 -4.32
C ASN A 38 -0.70 7.65 -5.43
N TRP A 39 -1.67 6.76 -5.24
CA TRP A 39 -2.07 5.75 -6.21
C TRP A 39 -3.59 5.73 -6.37
N SER A 40 -4.06 5.52 -7.59
CA SER A 40 -5.47 5.25 -7.85
C SER A 40 -5.64 4.46 -9.15
N ASN A 41 -6.73 3.72 -9.26
CA ASN A 41 -7.13 3.02 -10.49
C ASN A 41 -8.62 3.24 -10.83
N GLY A 42 -9.18 4.37 -10.40
CA GLY A 42 -10.57 4.77 -10.59
C GLY A 42 -11.14 5.41 -9.33
N GLU A 43 -12.43 5.73 -9.33
CA GLU A 43 -13.13 6.16 -8.12
C GLU A 43 -13.55 4.93 -7.30
N GLY A 44 -13.07 4.86 -6.06
CA GLY A 44 -13.30 3.73 -5.16
C GLY A 44 -13.05 4.12 -3.70
N GLU A 45 -12.83 3.14 -2.83
CA GLU A 45 -12.55 3.40 -1.41
C GLU A 45 -11.28 4.25 -1.28
N ALA A 46 -11.38 5.34 -0.52
CA ALA A 46 -10.28 6.25 -0.24
C ALA A 46 -9.59 5.88 1.08
N ILE A 47 -8.30 5.60 1.01
CA ILE A 47 -7.49 5.16 2.15
C ILE A 47 -6.31 6.13 2.31
N THR A 48 -6.14 6.66 3.52
CA THR A 48 -5.00 7.50 3.88
C THR A 48 -4.30 6.94 5.12
N MET A 49 -3.00 6.65 5.03
CA MET A 49 -2.19 6.16 6.16
C MET A 49 -0.70 6.31 5.91
N ASP A 50 0.15 5.96 6.88
CA ASP A 50 1.59 5.89 6.66
C ASP A 50 1.98 4.68 5.79
N ALA A 51 2.97 4.85 4.91
CA ALA A 51 3.40 3.82 3.98
C ALA A 51 3.90 2.54 4.67
N PHE A 52 4.60 2.65 5.80
CA PHE A 52 5.06 1.48 6.55
C PHE A 52 3.94 0.84 7.36
N GLU A 53 2.97 1.62 7.83
CA GLU A 53 1.76 1.05 8.42
C GLU A 53 0.97 0.22 7.41
N PHE A 54 0.80 0.72 6.18
CA PHE A 54 0.20 -0.02 5.08
C PHE A 54 0.92 -1.36 4.84
N CYS A 55 2.25 -1.34 4.70
CA CYS A 55 3.05 -2.56 4.55
C CYS A 55 2.88 -3.54 5.73
N ARG A 56 2.80 -3.04 6.97
CA ARG A 56 2.58 -3.88 8.16
C ARG A 56 1.19 -4.52 8.15
N VAL A 57 0.16 -3.82 7.70
CA VAL A 57 -1.20 -4.35 7.56
C VAL A 57 -1.21 -5.47 6.52
N LEU A 58 -0.65 -5.24 5.33
CA LEU A 58 -0.60 -6.25 4.27
C LEU A 58 0.25 -7.47 4.65
N ALA A 59 1.28 -7.28 5.47
CA ALA A 59 2.07 -8.36 6.04
C ALA A 59 1.36 -9.12 7.18
N GLY A 60 0.10 -8.81 7.48
CA GLY A 60 -0.68 -9.46 8.54
C GLY A 60 -0.24 -9.09 9.97
N ARG A 61 0.56 -8.03 10.13
CA ARG A 61 1.10 -7.59 11.44
C ARG A 61 0.22 -6.56 12.16
N LYS A 62 -0.90 -6.18 11.55
CA LYS A 62 -1.97 -5.36 12.12
C LYS A 62 -3.32 -5.85 11.54
N PRO A 63 -4.44 -5.66 12.27
CA PRO A 63 -5.77 -5.96 11.74
C PRO A 63 -6.03 -5.21 10.42
N ALA A 64 -6.70 -5.87 9.48
CA ALA A 64 -7.02 -5.33 8.18
C ALA A 64 -8.53 -5.45 7.92
N THR A 65 -9.13 -4.40 7.37
CA THR A 65 -10.56 -4.36 7.01
C THR A 65 -10.75 -3.84 5.59
N GLY A 66 -11.90 -4.17 4.99
CA GLY A 66 -12.25 -3.73 3.65
C GLY A 66 -11.19 -4.13 2.63
N LEU A 67 -10.80 -3.17 1.78
CA LEU A 67 -9.76 -3.35 0.78
C LEU A 67 -8.43 -3.89 1.37
N LEU A 68 -8.04 -3.52 2.59
CA LEU A 68 -6.78 -3.95 3.19
C LEU A 68 -6.76 -5.43 3.61
N ALA A 69 -7.91 -6.11 3.67
CA ALA A 69 -8.00 -7.51 4.12
C ALA A 69 -7.36 -8.52 3.15
N GLN A 70 -7.16 -8.15 1.88
CA GLN A 70 -6.49 -9.01 0.91
C GLN A 70 -4.97 -8.95 1.10
N GLN A 71 -4.40 -10.00 1.71
CA GLN A 71 -2.96 -10.11 1.97
C GLN A 71 -2.13 -10.34 0.69
N VAL A 72 -0.88 -9.89 0.74
CA VAL A 72 0.14 -10.14 -0.29
C VAL A 72 1.18 -11.12 0.30
N PRO A 73 1.30 -12.35 -0.21
CA PRO A 73 2.39 -13.26 0.11
C PRO A 73 3.69 -12.68 -0.45
N PHE A 74 4.69 -12.65 0.42
CA PHE A 74 6.08 -12.33 0.14
C PHE A 74 6.88 -13.62 -0.09
#